data_AF-A0A444YT99-F1
#
_entry.id   AF-A0A444YT99-F1
#
_cell.length_a   1.000
_cell.length_b   1.000
_cell.length_c   1.000
_cell.angle_alpha   90.00
_cell.angle_beta   90.00
_cell.angle_gamma   90.00
#
_symmetry.space_group_name_H-M   'P 1'
#
loop_
_entity.id
_entity.type
_entity.pdbx_description
1 polymer ?
#
loop_
_entity_poly.entity_id
_entity_poly.type
_entity_poly.pdbx_seq_one_letter_code
_entity_poly.pdbx_strand_id
1 'polypeptide(L)'
;MTHKKRDGSYIHPDARVVSEAIANVERQDGSSKHLSQNDSLAQVLGKEHPGRVRALGAGPCPTQVFGNAAGQPSGSAKSNAEDKRMIVELTAKLEEERVKRQSIHKVLGYVVQQLEAIYQLRLLKSWLLWAVHRTRHAQGHLHMEITTRNKNFEFQLMVLDTFCI
;
A
#
# COMPACT_ATOMS: atom_id res chain seq x y z
N MET A 1 -7.30 33.02 -2.83
CA MET A 1 -7.74 31.87 -2.00
C MET A 1 -8.92 32.35 -1.18
N THR A 2 -10.13 31.89 -1.48
CA THR A 2 -11.36 32.39 -0.84
C THR A 2 -11.80 31.38 0.21
N HIS A 3 -11.93 31.79 1.47
CA HIS A 3 -12.31 30.92 2.60
C HIS A 3 -13.80 30.50 2.58
N LYS A 4 -14.51 30.83 1.51
CA LYS A 4 -15.95 30.59 1.30
C LYS A 4 -16.20 30.00 -0.08
N LYS A 5 -17.21 29.14 -0.17
CA LYS A 5 -17.74 28.58 -1.41
C LYS A 5 -18.52 29.65 -2.18
N ARG A 6 -18.89 29.36 -3.43
CA ARG A 6 -19.70 30.25 -4.29
C ARG A 6 -21.09 30.57 -3.73
N ASP A 7 -21.61 29.72 -2.84
CA ASP A 7 -22.88 29.91 -2.13
C ASP A 7 -22.74 30.78 -0.85
N GLY A 8 -21.54 31.26 -0.53
CA GLY A 8 -21.26 32.06 0.67
C GLY A 8 -20.99 31.26 1.95
N SER A 9 -21.12 29.93 1.91
CA SER A 9 -20.83 29.06 3.05
C SER A 9 -19.32 28.88 3.27
N TYR A 10 -18.93 28.65 4.52
CA TYR A 10 -17.53 28.38 4.85
C TYR A 10 -17.12 26.98 4.36
N ILE A 11 -15.90 26.90 3.82
CA ILE A 11 -15.33 25.62 3.34
C ILE A 11 -15.05 24.68 4.51
N HIS A 12 -14.65 25.24 5.67
CA HIS A 12 -14.33 24.50 6.88
C HIS A 12 -15.19 24.98 8.07
N PRO A 13 -15.74 24.09 8.90
CA PRO A 13 -16.54 24.47 10.06
C PRO A 13 -15.76 25.35 11.05
N ASP A 14 -14.48 25.07 11.29
CA ASP A 14 -13.65 25.88 12.21
C ASP A 14 -13.47 27.32 11.72
N ALA A 15 -13.41 27.55 10.41
CA ALA A 15 -13.33 28.89 9.84
C ALA A 15 -14.60 29.70 10.15
N ARG A 16 -15.77 29.03 10.20
CA ARG A 16 -17.02 29.67 10.62
C ARG A 16 -16.93 30.10 12.08
N VAL A 17 -16.53 29.19 12.97
CA VAL A 17 -16.43 29.45 14.42
C VAL A 17 -15.50 30.63 14.70
N VAL A 18 -14.32 30.66 14.09
CA VAL A 18 -13.37 31.76 14.23
C VAL A 18 -13.94 33.06 13.70
N SER A 19 -14.60 33.05 12.54
CA SER A 19 -15.20 34.26 11.96
C SER A 19 -16.33 34.83 12.81
N GLU A 20 -17.13 33.97 13.45
CA GLU A 20 -18.22 34.37 14.33
C GLU A 20 -17.68 34.92 15.66
N ALA A 21 -16.62 34.32 16.19
CA ALA A 21 -15.94 34.82 17.39
C ALA A 21 -15.37 36.23 17.17
N ILE A 22 -14.70 36.47 16.03
CA ILE A 22 -14.18 37.81 15.67
C ILE A 22 -15.31 38.82 15.54
N ALA A 23 -16.37 38.47 14.81
CA ALA A 23 -17.52 39.37 14.64
C ALA A 23 -18.23 39.68 15.97
N ASN A 24 -18.20 38.77 16.94
CA ASN A 24 -18.74 39.02 18.28
C ASN A 24 -17.86 39.96 19.09
N VAL A 25 -16.54 39.79 19.04
CA VAL A 25 -15.58 40.71 19.68
C VAL A 25 -15.72 42.11 19.11
N GLU A 26 -15.79 42.25 17.79
CA GLU A 26 -15.96 43.55 17.11
C GLU A 26 -17.29 44.25 17.47
N ARG A 27 -18.36 43.49 17.74
CA ARG A 27 -19.65 44.06 18.19
C ARG A 27 -19.64 44.45 19.65
N GLN A 28 -18.94 43.70 20.50
CA GLN A 28 -18.86 43.94 21.94
C GLN A 28 -17.91 45.08 22.29
N ASP A 29 -16.89 45.34 21.47
CA ASP A 29 -15.85 46.32 21.80
C ASP A 29 -16.42 47.74 21.97
N GLY A 30 -17.54 48.11 21.36
CA GLY A 30 -18.20 49.43 21.57
C GLY A 30 -17.36 50.66 21.18
N SER A 31 -16.05 50.47 21.00
CA SER A 31 -15.07 51.34 20.39
C SER A 31 -15.54 51.58 18.97
N SER A 32 -16.09 52.76 18.76
CA SER A 32 -16.28 53.33 17.43
C SER A 32 -15.03 53.02 16.60
N LYS A 33 -15.22 52.48 15.40
CA LYS A 33 -14.18 52.14 14.40
C LYS A 33 -13.31 53.34 13.96
N HIS A 34 -13.35 54.43 14.70
CA HIS A 34 -12.59 55.63 14.43
C HIS A 34 -11.26 55.56 15.20
N LEU A 35 -10.24 55.03 14.51
CA LEU A 35 -8.86 55.26 14.90
C LEU A 35 -8.66 56.77 15.02
N SER A 36 -8.53 57.26 16.24
CA SER A 36 -8.29 58.68 16.49
C SER A 36 -6.93 59.04 15.89
N GLN A 37 -6.89 60.03 15.01
CA GLN A 37 -5.63 60.46 14.36
C GLN A 37 -4.56 60.96 15.33
N ASN A 38 -4.91 61.16 16.61
CA ASN A 38 -4.05 61.66 17.67
C ASN A 38 -3.98 60.68 18.86
N ASP A 39 -4.09 59.38 18.63
CA ASP A 39 -3.83 58.42 19.70
C ASP A 39 -2.34 58.43 20.13
N SER A 40 -2.07 57.86 21.30
CA SER A 40 -0.72 57.81 21.87
C SER A 40 0.28 57.08 20.95
N LEU A 41 -0.19 56.18 20.09
CA LEU A 41 0.63 55.51 19.08
C LEU A 41 1.04 56.46 17.94
N ALA A 42 0.10 57.23 17.39
CA ALA A 42 0.36 58.22 16.35
C ALA A 42 1.30 59.33 16.84
N GLN A 43 1.28 59.64 18.15
CA GLN A 43 2.18 60.62 18.75
C GLN A 43 3.64 60.14 18.81
N VAL A 44 3.85 58.84 19.07
CA VAL A 44 5.21 58.24 19.14
C VAL A 44 5.71 57.82 17.75
N LEU A 45 4.83 57.32 16.90
CA LEU A 45 5.19 56.67 15.63
C LEU A 45 4.95 57.53 14.38
N GLY A 46 4.30 58.69 14.55
CA GLY A 46 3.82 59.56 13.47
C GLY A 46 2.49 59.09 12.88
N LYS A 47 1.83 59.96 12.12
CA LYS A 47 0.51 59.70 11.51
C LYS A 47 0.50 58.43 10.65
N GLU A 48 -0.45 57.54 10.93
CA GLU A 48 -0.68 56.35 10.11
C GLU A 48 -1.11 56.75 8.69
N HIS A 49 -0.56 56.07 7.68
CA HIS A 49 -0.90 56.30 6.29
C HIS A 49 -1.76 55.14 5.77
N PRO A 50 -2.91 55.41 5.12
CA PRO A 50 -3.74 54.37 4.52
C PRO A 50 -2.92 53.48 3.57
N GLY A 51 -2.93 52.17 3.81
CA GLY A 51 -2.21 51.18 2.99
C GLY A 51 -0.83 50.77 3.50
N ARG A 52 -0.32 51.38 4.57
CA ARG A 52 0.94 50.96 5.20
C ARG A 52 0.67 50.18 6.49
N VAL A 53 0.55 48.86 6.39
CA VAL A 53 0.43 47.99 7.58
C VAL A 53 1.77 47.99 8.31
N ARG A 54 1.81 48.53 9.53
CA ARG A 54 2.94 48.30 10.46
C ARG A 54 2.68 46.99 11.20
N ALA A 55 3.44 45.96 10.88
CA ALA A 55 3.40 44.70 11.63
C ALA A 55 4.34 44.79 12.84
N LEU A 56 3.81 44.63 14.06
CA LEU A 56 4.57 44.31 15.26
C LEU A 56 4.85 42.80 15.30
N GLY A 57 5.56 42.28 14.31
CA GLY A 57 5.83 40.85 14.20
C GLY A 57 7.23 40.60 13.69
N ALA A 58 7.85 39.51 14.14
CA ALA A 58 9.11 38.98 13.63
C ALA A 58 8.98 38.40 12.19
N GLY A 59 8.03 38.92 11.40
CA GLY A 59 7.86 38.56 10.00
C GLY A 59 8.86 39.32 9.13
N PRO A 60 9.14 38.82 7.91
CA PRO A 60 10.08 39.46 7.01
C PRO A 60 9.62 40.89 6.71
N CYS A 61 10.46 41.87 7.02
CA CYS A 61 10.20 43.25 6.65
C CYS A 61 10.11 43.34 5.12
N PRO A 62 9.19 44.13 4.53
CA PRO A 62 9.17 44.36 3.09
C PRO A 62 10.54 44.79 2.53
N THR A 63 11.35 45.48 3.33
CA THR A 63 12.74 45.85 3.01
C THR A 63 13.70 44.65 2.94
N GLN A 64 13.43 43.51 3.60
CA GLN A 64 14.19 42.26 3.41
C GLN A 64 13.79 41.51 2.14
N VAL A 65 12.56 41.71 1.64
CA VAL A 65 12.03 41.01 0.46
C VAL A 65 12.23 41.82 -0.81
N PHE A 66 12.16 43.15 -0.72
CA PHE A 66 12.21 44.07 -1.86
C PHE A 66 13.32 45.14 -1.74
N GLY A 67 14.10 45.14 -0.66
CA GLY A 67 15.25 46.03 -0.50
C GLY A 67 16.55 45.33 -0.90
N ASN A 68 17.44 46.11 -1.52
CA ASN A 68 18.67 45.71 -2.19
C ASN A 68 19.42 44.51 -1.57
N ALA A 69 19.85 43.61 -2.46
CA ALA A 69 20.62 42.39 -2.22
C ALA A 69 22.06 42.62 -1.68
N ALA A 70 22.25 43.56 -0.75
CA ALA A 70 23.49 43.77 -0.03
C ALA A 70 23.38 43.18 1.38
N GLY A 71 23.46 41.85 1.47
CA GLY A 71 23.59 41.13 2.73
C GLY A 71 22.41 40.20 3.03
N GLN A 72 22.32 39.07 2.32
CA GLN A 72 21.63 37.91 2.88
C GLN A 72 22.62 37.02 3.64
N PRO A 73 22.25 36.51 4.84
CA PRO A 73 23.09 35.57 5.57
C PRO A 73 23.09 34.21 4.86
N SER A 74 24.29 33.68 4.66
CA SER A 74 24.65 32.43 4.00
C SER A 74 24.15 31.17 4.72
N GLY A 75 22.83 30.97 4.80
CA GLY A 75 22.22 29.83 5.51
C GLY A 75 21.71 28.68 4.63
N SER A 76 21.44 28.90 3.34
CA SER A 76 20.68 27.95 2.50
C SER A 76 21.52 26.98 1.65
N ALA A 77 22.85 27.11 1.64
CA ALA A 77 23.71 26.29 0.79
C ALA A 77 24.02 24.89 1.40
N LYS A 78 23.89 24.74 2.72
CA LYS A 78 24.35 23.54 3.45
C LYS A 78 23.40 22.34 3.33
N SER A 79 22.08 22.56 3.29
CA SER A 79 21.09 21.48 3.14
C SER A 79 21.18 20.77 1.78
N ASN A 80 21.43 21.53 0.71
CA ASN A 80 21.44 21.01 -0.66
C ASN A 80 22.55 19.96 -0.90
N ALA A 81 23.69 20.06 -0.21
CA ALA A 81 24.79 19.10 -0.38
C ALA A 81 24.51 17.77 0.35
N GLU A 82 23.98 17.83 1.56
CA GLU A 82 23.60 16.67 2.37
C GLU A 82 22.44 15.90 1.74
N ASP A 83 21.43 16.62 1.24
CA ASP A 83 20.30 16.05 0.52
C ASP A 83 20.75 15.30 -0.74
N LYS A 84 21.66 15.90 -1.54
CA LYS A 84 22.24 15.26 -2.73
C LYS A 84 23.02 13.99 -2.39
N ARG A 85 23.80 14.00 -1.30
CA ARG A 85 24.53 12.82 -0.82
C ARG A 85 23.55 11.71 -0.42
N MET A 86 22.50 12.05 0.32
CA MET A 86 21.48 11.10 0.76
C MET A 86 20.73 10.47 -0.42
N ILE A 87 20.41 11.27 -1.46
CA ILE A 87 19.79 10.75 -2.69
C ILE A 87 20.69 9.72 -3.35
N VAL A 88 21.97 10.02 -3.57
CA VAL A 88 22.91 9.07 -4.20
C VAL A 88 23.03 7.78 -3.38
N GLU A 89 23.14 7.89 -2.05
CA GLU A 89 23.23 6.74 -1.15
C GLU A 89 21.98 5.86 -1.22
N LEU A 90 20.78 6.47 -1.18
CA LEU A 90 19.52 5.74 -1.30
C LEU A 90 19.33 5.11 -2.68
N THR A 91 19.80 5.77 -3.74
CA THR A 91 19.73 5.24 -5.11
C THR A 91 20.61 3.99 -5.25
N ALA A 92 21.81 3.99 -4.65
CA ALA A 92 22.69 2.82 -4.64
C ALA A 92 22.07 1.63 -3.88
N LYS A 93 21.51 1.88 -2.69
CA LYS A 93 20.81 0.85 -1.90
C LYS A 93 19.61 0.28 -2.63
N LEU A 94 18.86 1.10 -3.36
CA LEU A 94 17.73 0.66 -4.17
C LEU A 94 18.17 -0.31 -5.27
N GLU A 95 19.25 -0.02 -5.98
CA GLU A 95 19.76 -0.89 -7.05
C GLU A 95 20.32 -2.20 -6.50
N GLU A 96 21.01 -2.17 -5.36
CA GLU A 96 21.45 -3.39 -4.67
C GLU A 96 20.26 -4.30 -4.30
N GLU A 97 19.21 -3.73 -3.71
CA GLU A 97 17.99 -4.46 -3.36
C GLU A 97 17.25 -4.98 -4.60
N ARG A 98 17.27 -4.24 -5.72
CA ARG A 98 16.71 -4.71 -7.00
C ARG A 98 17.45 -5.95 -7.51
N VAL A 99 18.78 -5.96 -7.45
CA VAL A 99 19.58 -7.13 -7.88
C VAL A 99 19.29 -8.34 -6.99
N LYS A 100 19.18 -8.16 -5.66
CA LYS A 100 18.79 -9.24 -4.73
C LYS A 100 17.42 -9.81 -5.07
N ARG A 101 16.42 -8.94 -5.27
CA ARG A 101 15.06 -9.34 -5.68
C ARG A 101 15.06 -10.11 -7.00
N GLN A 102 15.87 -9.68 -7.97
CA GLN A 102 15.98 -10.36 -9.25
C GLN A 102 16.59 -11.76 -9.12
N SER A 103 17.59 -11.93 -8.25
CA SER A 103 18.15 -13.25 -7.92
C SER A 103 17.10 -14.17 -7.30
N ILE A 104 16.36 -13.68 -6.29
CA ILE A 104 15.28 -14.42 -5.64
C ILE A 104 14.20 -14.81 -6.67
N HIS A 105 13.80 -13.89 -7.54
CA HIS A 105 12.81 -14.16 -8.57
C HIS A 105 13.25 -15.29 -9.52
N LYS A 106 14.53 -15.35 -9.90
CA LYS A 106 15.08 -16.46 -10.68
C LYS A 106 14.97 -17.79 -9.93
N VAL A 107 15.37 -17.82 -8.66
CA VAL A 107 15.27 -19.02 -7.82
C VAL A 107 13.83 -19.49 -7.68
N LEU A 108 12.89 -18.57 -7.42
CA LEU A 108 11.46 -18.88 -7.34
C LEU A 108 10.93 -19.47 -8.65
N GLY A 109 11.35 -18.93 -9.80
CA GLY A 109 11.00 -19.48 -11.11
C GLY A 109 11.40 -20.96 -11.24
N TYR A 110 12.63 -21.31 -10.84
CA TYR A 110 13.08 -22.70 -10.84
C TYR A 110 12.29 -23.58 -9.88
N VAL A 111 12.00 -23.10 -8.66
CA VAL A 111 11.23 -23.87 -7.68
C VAL A 111 9.82 -24.16 -8.19
N VAL A 112 9.14 -23.16 -8.75
CA VAL A 112 7.80 -23.33 -9.34
C VAL A 112 7.83 -24.35 -10.48
N GLN A 113 8.81 -24.24 -11.38
CA GLN A 113 8.98 -25.20 -12.48
C GLN A 113 9.20 -26.64 -11.96
N GLN A 114 10.00 -26.80 -10.91
CA GLN A 114 10.25 -28.11 -10.30
C GLN A 114 9.01 -28.68 -9.60
N LEU A 115 8.22 -27.84 -8.92
CA LEU A 115 6.99 -28.27 -8.26
C LEU A 115 5.99 -28.81 -9.28
N GLU A 116 5.81 -28.16 -10.43
CA GLU A 116 4.93 -28.65 -11.49
C GLU A 116 5.31 -30.06 -11.94
N ALA A 117 6.60 -30.32 -12.18
CA ALA A 117 7.10 -31.65 -12.53
C ALA A 117 6.83 -32.70 -11.43
N ILE A 118 6.96 -32.30 -10.15
CA ILE A 118 6.68 -33.18 -9.00
C ILE A 118 5.18 -33.52 -8.92
N TYR A 119 4.29 -32.56 -9.19
CA TYR A 119 2.85 -32.82 -9.21
C TYR A 119 2.48 -33.85 -10.28
N GLN A 120 3.03 -33.71 -11.49
CA GLN A 120 2.80 -34.68 -12.57
C GLN A 120 3.29 -36.09 -12.19
N LEU A 121 4.49 -36.20 -11.61
CA LEU A 121 5.02 -37.48 -11.14
C LEU A 121 4.16 -38.11 -10.04
N ARG A 122 3.62 -37.32 -9.11
CA ARG A 122 2.72 -37.81 -8.06
C ARG A 122 1.41 -38.35 -8.66
N LEU A 123 0.83 -37.64 -9.62
CA LEU A 123 -0.38 -38.07 -10.33
C LEU A 123 -0.13 -39.37 -11.12
N LEU A 124 0.99 -39.44 -11.85
CA LEU A 124 1.37 -40.64 -12.61
C LEU A 124 1.58 -41.86 -11.70
N LYS A 125 2.26 -41.69 -10.55
CA LYS A 125 2.44 -42.77 -9.57
C LYS A 125 1.10 -43.27 -9.02
N SER A 126 0.19 -42.34 -8.69
CA SER A 126 -1.14 -42.69 -8.20
C SER A 126 -1.95 -43.47 -9.24
N TRP A 127 -1.92 -43.01 -10.49
CA TRP A 127 -2.59 -43.68 -11.61
C TRP A 127 -2.04 -45.09 -11.88
N LEU A 128 -0.71 -45.24 -11.89
CA LEU A 128 -0.06 -46.55 -12.05
C LEU A 128 -0.43 -47.50 -10.90
N LEU A 129 -0.40 -47.01 -9.66
CA LEU A 129 -0.79 -47.81 -8.50
C LEU A 129 -2.24 -48.29 -8.61
N TRP A 130 -3.15 -47.40 -9.02
CA TRP A 130 -4.55 -47.74 -9.27
C TRP A 130 -4.71 -48.77 -10.39
N ALA A 131 -3.98 -48.63 -11.50
CA ALA A 131 -4.00 -49.58 -12.61
C ALA A 131 -3.52 -50.99 -12.20
N VAL A 132 -2.43 -51.05 -11.42
CA VAL A 132 -1.91 -52.31 -10.85
C VAL A 132 -2.92 -52.93 -9.88
N HIS A 133 -3.53 -52.13 -9.01
CA HIS A 133 -4.56 -52.62 -8.10
C HIS A 133 -5.78 -53.18 -8.89
N ARG A 134 -6.23 -52.46 -9.91
CA ARG A 134 -7.37 -52.86 -10.75
C ARG A 134 -7.11 -54.17 -11.50
N THR A 135 -5.90 -54.35 -12.06
CA THR A 135 -5.52 -55.58 -12.74
C THR A 135 -5.41 -56.76 -11.79
N ARG A 136 -4.85 -56.56 -10.58
CA ARG A 136 -4.81 -57.60 -9.54
C ARG A 136 -6.21 -58.04 -9.11
N HIS A 137 -7.13 -57.09 -8.94
CA HIS A 137 -8.53 -57.40 -8.62
C HIS A 137 -9.21 -58.19 -9.73
N ALA A 138 -9.01 -57.80 -11.00
CA ALA A 138 -9.55 -58.52 -12.16
C ALA A 138 -8.98 -59.94 -12.28
N GLN A 139 -7.67 -60.12 -12.07
CA GLN A 139 -7.04 -61.44 -12.05
C GLN A 139 -7.58 -62.32 -10.91
N GLY A 140 -7.78 -61.77 -9.72
CA GLY A 140 -8.38 -62.48 -8.59
C GLY A 140 -9.81 -62.96 -8.90
N HIS A 141 -10.61 -62.12 -9.57
CA HIS A 141 -11.96 -62.48 -10.00
C HIS A 141 -11.95 -63.63 -11.02
N LEU A 142 -11.10 -63.54 -12.06
CA LEU A 142 -10.96 -64.59 -13.07
C LEU A 142 -10.48 -65.92 -12.45
N HIS A 143 -9.52 -65.87 -11.52
CA HIS A 143 -9.03 -67.06 -10.83
C HIS A 143 -10.13 -67.75 -10.00
N MET A 144 -10.96 -66.97 -9.30
CA MET A 144 -12.12 -67.48 -8.56
C MET A 144 -13.15 -68.13 -9.49
N GLU A 145 -13.48 -67.51 -10.63
CA GLU A 145 -14.41 -68.08 -11.61
C GLU A 145 -13.90 -69.40 -12.20
N ILE A 146 -12.62 -69.45 -12.59
CA ILE A 146 -12.00 -70.67 -13.13
C ILE A 146 -12.01 -71.78 -12.08
N THR A 147 -11.63 -71.47 -10.83
CA THR A 147 -11.62 -72.46 -9.74
C THR A 147 -13.02 -73.00 -9.46
N THR A 148 -14.04 -72.13 -9.49
CA THR A 148 -15.44 -72.52 -9.26
C THR A 148 -15.96 -73.40 -10.40
N ARG A 149 -15.69 -73.02 -11.65
CA ARG A 149 -16.03 -73.86 -12.81
C ARG A 149 -15.35 -75.22 -12.73
N ASN A 150 -14.07 -75.25 -12.40
CA ASN A 150 -13.33 -76.51 -12.32
C ASN A 150 -13.89 -77.42 -11.22
N LYS A 151 -14.19 -76.89 -10.03
CA LYS A 151 -14.86 -77.64 -8.96
C LYS A 151 -16.25 -78.15 -9.37
N ASN A 152 -17.01 -77.35 -10.12
CA ASN A 152 -18.32 -77.77 -10.63
C ASN A 152 -18.20 -78.88 -11.69
N PHE A 153 -17.18 -78.83 -12.56
CA PHE A 153 -16.90 -79.90 -13.52
C PHE A 153 -16.48 -81.20 -12.82
N GLU A 154 -15.56 -81.14 -11.85
CA GLU A 154 -15.17 -82.29 -11.01
C GLU A 154 -16.37 -82.91 -10.30
N PHE A 155 -17.26 -82.08 -9.75
CA PHE A 155 -18.50 -82.54 -9.11
C PHE A 155 -19.43 -83.24 -10.11
N GLN A 156 -19.57 -82.72 -11.33
CA GLN A 156 -20.37 -83.36 -12.38
C GLN A 156 -19.79 -84.71 -12.84
N LEU A 157 -18.47 -84.82 -12.97
CA LEU A 157 -17.79 -86.08 -13.30
C LEU A 157 -18.01 -87.13 -12.21
N MET A 158 -17.85 -86.74 -10.94
CA MET A 158 -18.10 -87.64 -9.80
C MET A 158 -19.54 -88.17 -9.76
N VAL A 159 -20.53 -87.31 -10.08
CA VAL A 159 -21.94 -87.72 -10.17
C VAL A 159 -22.15 -88.69 -11.32
N LEU A 160 -21.59 -88.41 -12.51
CA LEU A 160 -21.71 -89.28 -13.68
C LEU A 160 -21.09 -90.67 -13.44
N ASP A 161 -19.90 -90.75 -12.85
CA ASP A 161 -19.23 -92.01 -12.53
C ASP A 161 -20.04 -92.86 -11.52
N THR A 162 -20.78 -92.21 -10.62
CA THR A 162 -21.65 -92.90 -9.64
C THR A 162 -22.89 -93.54 -10.28
N PHE A 163 -23.37 -93.01 -11.41
CA PHE A 163 -24.53 -93.56 -12.14
C PHE A 163 -24.17 -94.56 -13.25
N CYS A 164 -22.87 -94.76 -13.53
CA CYS A 164 -22.38 -95.70 -14.55
C CYS A 164 -22.00 -97.10 -14.02
N ILE A 165 -22.37 -97.43 -12.77
CA ILE A 165 -22.28 -98.78 -12.18
C ILE A 165 -23.70 -99.33 -11.99
#